data_AF-A0A9D9NHM8-F1
#
_entry.id   AF-A0A9D9NHM8-F1
#
_cell.length_a   1.000
_cell.length_b   1.000
_cell.length_c   1.000
_cell.angle_alpha   90.00
_cell.angle_beta   90.00
_cell.angle_gamma   90.00
#
_symmetry.space_group_name_H-M   'P 1'
#
loop_
_entity.id
_entity.type
_entity.pdbx_description
1 polymer ?
#
loop_
_entity_poly.entity_id
_entity_poly.type
_entity_poly.pdbx_seq_one_letter_code
_entity_poly.pdbx_strand_id
1 'polypeptide(L)'
;MKKLSIIFLSLLCSICAIAQSLNDIGKIVVGVKILPDATQTTKNNQEFLQRKLTALASNAGFTSYGYNAFFLAPSVVTNDIQIAEGGMKNIYVVSGEIYLTIQEGNAGTVFASTSYSFKGSGTSEEAAIKNGLQKVSYGSLKPFFDDAKKNILEYYSAMQDKIFAKAEMLAENKEYDAAIACLLTMPEELFEIYQKAYTKACEIYQERDKLIAQQLAAEIKELNDEILVKARSLLANHDAAGTLKVLWDYKMAGTGQDDEYNRILAAAEQRITDEEEAALAKAKQEYEERRFKEERAYQDQKLREERAYQDQKLREERAYADSRREYEDNLKDRRQAYADEVNFRNRQLDLENKLADYDRENKREITEAVKSVALEYCRTLK
;
A
#
# COMPACT_ATOMS: atom_id res chain seq x y z
N MET A 1 39.34 -20.84 11.88
CA MET A 1 39.77 -20.16 10.63
C MET A 1 40.15 -21.12 9.50
N LYS A 2 40.81 -22.26 9.74
CA LYS A 2 41.18 -23.22 8.66
C LYS A 2 39.98 -23.91 7.96
N LYS A 3 38.84 -24.09 8.64
CA LYS A 3 37.62 -24.69 8.06
C LYS A 3 36.80 -23.72 7.19
N LEU A 4 36.96 -22.41 7.38
CA LEU A 4 36.26 -21.39 6.57
C LEU A 4 36.94 -21.18 5.20
N SER A 5 38.27 -21.38 5.14
CA SER A 5 39.05 -21.27 3.90
C SER A 5 38.76 -22.40 2.90
N ILE A 6 38.38 -23.59 3.38
CA ILE A 6 38.10 -24.75 2.51
C ILE A 6 36.74 -24.60 1.81
N ILE A 7 35.77 -23.95 2.47
CA ILE A 7 34.44 -23.68 1.90
C ILE A 7 34.51 -22.57 0.83
N PHE A 8 35.38 -21.58 1.00
CA PHE A 8 35.61 -20.54 0.00
C PHE A 8 36.36 -21.07 -1.24
N LEU A 9 37.26 -22.06 -1.05
CA LEU A 9 38.01 -22.70 -2.13
C LEU A 9 37.16 -23.70 -2.93
N SER A 10 36.17 -24.37 -2.31
CA SER A 10 35.22 -25.22 -3.02
C SER A 10 34.18 -24.43 -3.80
N LEU A 11 33.83 -23.21 -3.34
CA LEU A 11 32.89 -22.33 -4.04
C LEU A 11 33.53 -21.67 -5.28
N LEU A 12 34.84 -21.40 -5.26
CA LEU A 12 35.59 -20.93 -6.43
C LEU A 12 35.76 -22.02 -7.51
N CYS A 13 35.77 -23.30 -7.14
CA CYS A 13 35.97 -24.42 -8.08
C CYS A 13 34.72 -24.72 -8.92
N SER A 14 33.52 -24.39 -8.43
CA SER A 14 32.27 -24.56 -9.20
C SER A 14 32.08 -23.56 -10.33
N ILE A 15 32.83 -22.45 -10.36
CA ILE A 15 32.74 -21.45 -11.43
C ILE A 15 33.58 -21.86 -12.65
N CYS A 16 34.54 -22.78 -12.51
CA CYS A 16 35.32 -23.32 -13.64
C CYS A 16 34.67 -24.54 -14.33
N ALA A 17 33.49 -24.99 -13.88
CA ALA A 17 32.81 -26.15 -14.46
C ALA A 17 31.70 -25.81 -15.48
N ILE A 18 31.57 -24.54 -15.88
CA ILE A 18 30.87 -24.15 -17.11
C ILE A 18 31.93 -24.02 -18.21
N ALA A 19 32.56 -25.15 -18.54
CA ALA A 19 33.24 -25.35 -19.81
C ALA A 19 32.32 -26.18 -20.71
N GLN A 20 31.05 -25.77 -20.82
CA GLN A 20 30.17 -26.24 -21.87
C GLN A 20 30.29 -25.24 -23.03
N SER A 21 31.05 -25.65 -24.05
CA SER A 21 31.16 -25.04 -25.38
C SER A 21 31.35 -23.52 -25.48
N LEU A 22 32.40 -22.96 -24.86
CA LEU A 22 33.02 -21.72 -25.37
C LEU A 22 33.54 -21.88 -26.82
N ASN A 23 33.63 -23.12 -27.32
CA ASN A 23 33.95 -23.44 -28.71
C ASN A 23 32.80 -23.22 -29.71
N ASP A 24 31.58 -22.93 -29.25
CA ASP A 24 30.42 -22.67 -30.14
C ASP A 24 29.99 -21.21 -30.17
N ILE A 25 30.56 -20.37 -29.31
CA ILE A 25 30.41 -18.92 -29.35
C ILE A 25 31.32 -18.43 -30.49
N GLY A 26 30.69 -18.00 -31.58
CA GLY A 26 31.39 -17.47 -32.75
C GLY A 26 31.56 -18.41 -33.92
N LYS A 27 30.72 -19.44 -34.03
CA LYS A 27 30.57 -20.21 -35.26
C LYS A 27 29.41 -19.65 -36.08
N ILE A 28 29.61 -19.51 -37.39
CA ILE A 28 28.50 -19.26 -38.33
C ILE A 28 27.38 -20.29 -38.07
N VAL A 29 26.17 -19.79 -37.84
CA VAL A 29 24.97 -20.60 -37.60
C VAL A 29 24.31 -20.89 -38.95
N VAL A 30 24.20 -22.15 -39.35
CA VAL A 30 23.53 -22.57 -40.59
C VAL A 30 22.43 -23.57 -40.26
N GLY A 31 21.18 -23.13 -40.37
CA GLY A 31 20.02 -23.99 -40.25
C GLY A 31 19.74 -24.74 -41.55
N VAL A 32 19.08 -25.89 -41.51
CA VAL A 32 18.57 -26.54 -42.73
C VAL A 32 17.11 -26.14 -42.95
N LYS A 33 16.80 -25.63 -44.14
CA LYS A 33 15.45 -25.15 -44.47
C LYS A 33 15.01 -25.63 -45.83
N ILE A 34 13.82 -26.22 -45.90
CA ILE A 34 13.17 -26.51 -47.18
C ILE A 34 12.47 -25.23 -47.65
N LEU A 35 12.86 -24.72 -48.81
CA LEU A 35 12.27 -23.51 -49.36
C LEU A 35 10.84 -23.77 -49.89
N PRO A 36 9.96 -22.76 -49.90
CA PRO A 36 8.58 -22.94 -50.34
C PRO A 36 8.44 -23.43 -51.79
N ASP A 37 9.37 -23.04 -52.65
CA ASP A 37 9.48 -23.38 -54.07
C ASP A 37 10.22 -24.71 -54.33
N ALA A 38 10.65 -25.41 -53.28
CA ALA A 38 11.29 -26.72 -53.42
C ALA A 38 10.36 -27.74 -54.10
N THR A 39 10.99 -28.69 -54.82
CA THR A 39 10.29 -29.76 -55.55
C THR A 39 9.44 -30.63 -54.62
N GLN A 40 8.42 -31.30 -55.19
CA GLN A 40 7.60 -32.23 -54.42
C GLN A 40 8.44 -33.37 -53.82
N THR A 41 9.43 -33.86 -54.55
CA THR A 41 10.38 -34.87 -54.05
C THR A 41 11.13 -34.40 -52.81
N THR A 42 11.55 -33.14 -52.78
CA THR A 42 12.19 -32.53 -51.61
C THR A 42 11.24 -32.50 -50.42
N LYS A 43 10.02 -32.01 -50.64
CA LYS A 43 8.98 -31.89 -49.60
C LYS A 43 8.62 -33.25 -49.01
N ASN A 44 8.46 -34.27 -49.84
CA ASN A 44 8.18 -35.65 -49.40
C ASN A 44 9.31 -36.23 -48.54
N ASN A 45 10.56 -35.78 -48.75
CA ASN A 45 11.73 -36.26 -48.02
C ASN A 45 12.25 -35.27 -46.97
N GLN A 46 11.46 -34.26 -46.58
CA GLN A 46 11.93 -33.12 -45.78
C GLN A 46 12.59 -33.52 -44.45
N GLU A 47 11.97 -34.42 -43.68
CA GLU A 47 12.49 -34.79 -42.35
C GLU A 47 13.83 -35.51 -42.46
N PHE A 48 13.96 -36.36 -43.47
CA PHE A 48 15.20 -37.08 -43.76
C PHE A 48 16.31 -36.11 -44.17
N LEU A 49 16.01 -35.21 -45.11
CA LEU A 49 16.94 -34.19 -45.58
C LEU A 49 17.38 -33.28 -44.44
N GLN A 50 16.45 -32.79 -43.62
CA GLN A 50 16.75 -31.94 -42.46
C GLN A 50 17.69 -32.62 -41.49
N ARG A 51 17.37 -33.84 -41.02
CA ARG A 51 18.24 -34.56 -40.08
C ARG A 51 19.62 -34.83 -40.67
N LYS A 52 19.66 -35.30 -41.91
CA LYS A 52 20.91 -35.67 -42.57
C LYS A 52 21.80 -34.45 -42.83
N LEU A 53 21.27 -33.41 -43.44
CA LEU A 53 22.03 -32.20 -43.77
C LEU A 53 22.42 -31.43 -42.51
N THR A 54 21.61 -31.46 -41.44
CA THR A 54 21.99 -30.88 -40.15
C THR A 54 23.21 -31.59 -39.59
N ALA A 55 23.23 -32.93 -39.60
CA ALA A 55 24.39 -33.70 -39.15
C ALA A 55 25.64 -33.41 -40.00
N LEU A 56 25.50 -33.25 -41.32
CA LEU A 56 26.61 -32.91 -42.21
C LEU A 56 27.13 -31.47 -41.97
N ALA A 57 26.23 -30.50 -41.76
CA ALA A 57 26.59 -29.12 -41.44
C ALA A 57 27.29 -29.03 -40.07
N SER A 58 26.82 -29.78 -39.06
CA SER A 58 27.49 -29.88 -37.76
C SER A 58 28.89 -30.48 -37.87
N ASN A 59 29.10 -31.50 -38.70
CA ASN A 59 30.43 -32.04 -38.98
C ASN A 59 31.36 -31.05 -39.67
N ALA A 60 30.80 -30.10 -40.43
CA ALA A 60 31.54 -29.00 -41.05
C ALA A 60 31.86 -27.85 -40.08
N GLY A 61 31.39 -27.92 -38.83
CA GLY A 61 31.62 -26.90 -37.82
C GLY A 61 30.59 -25.76 -37.83
N PHE A 62 29.45 -25.91 -38.52
CA PHE A 62 28.31 -25.00 -38.36
C PHE A 62 27.46 -25.43 -37.15
N THR A 63 26.95 -24.46 -36.41
CA THR A 63 25.95 -24.72 -35.38
C THR A 63 24.54 -24.60 -35.97
N SER A 64 23.62 -25.42 -35.48
CA SER A 64 22.18 -25.39 -35.82
C SER A 64 21.33 -24.81 -34.69
N TYR A 65 21.95 -24.41 -33.58
CA TYR A 65 21.29 -23.87 -32.40
C TYR A 65 21.50 -22.35 -32.33
N GLY A 66 20.41 -21.59 -32.25
CA GLY A 66 20.41 -20.13 -32.23
C GLY A 66 19.52 -19.51 -33.31
N TYR A 67 19.62 -18.18 -33.47
CA TYR A 67 18.94 -17.47 -34.54
C TYR A 67 19.67 -17.73 -35.87
N ASN A 68 19.03 -18.50 -36.78
CA ASN A 68 19.62 -18.87 -38.06
C ASN A 68 19.55 -17.69 -39.05
N ALA A 69 20.67 -16.98 -39.26
CA ALA A 69 20.79 -16.01 -40.35
C ALA A 69 20.93 -16.71 -41.72
N PHE A 70 21.62 -17.85 -41.74
CA PHE A 70 21.91 -18.62 -42.96
C PHE A 70 21.17 -19.94 -42.99
N PHE A 71 20.77 -20.34 -44.20
CA PHE A 71 20.04 -21.58 -44.43
C PHE A 71 20.71 -22.43 -45.52
N LEU A 72 20.96 -23.69 -45.20
CA LEU A 72 21.23 -24.75 -46.16
C LEU A 72 19.89 -25.24 -46.73
N ALA A 73 19.63 -24.89 -47.98
CA ALA A 73 18.43 -25.24 -48.72
C ALA A 73 18.70 -26.34 -49.75
N PRO A 74 18.15 -27.57 -49.54
CA PRO A 74 18.21 -28.63 -50.52
C PRO A 74 17.05 -28.55 -51.52
N SER A 75 17.32 -28.97 -52.75
CA SER A 75 16.30 -29.26 -53.77
C SER A 75 16.66 -30.54 -54.50
N VAL A 76 15.81 -31.55 -54.41
CA VAL A 76 15.99 -32.87 -55.00
C VAL A 76 15.20 -32.96 -56.30
N VAL A 77 15.88 -33.24 -57.40
CA VAL A 77 15.28 -33.46 -58.72
C VAL A 77 15.51 -34.92 -59.10
N THR A 78 14.45 -35.63 -59.46
CA THR A 78 14.51 -37.01 -59.97
C THR A 78 14.56 -36.97 -61.49
N ASN A 79 15.59 -37.58 -62.08
CA ASN A 79 15.83 -37.55 -63.52
C ASN A 79 15.32 -38.81 -64.21
N ASP A 80 15.52 -39.98 -63.60
CA ASP A 80 15.13 -41.27 -64.17
C ASP A 80 14.67 -42.25 -63.09
N ILE A 81 13.63 -43.02 -63.41
CA ILE A 81 13.02 -44.04 -62.54
C ILE A 81 12.89 -45.31 -63.37
N GLN A 82 13.71 -46.31 -63.03
CA GLN A 82 13.67 -47.62 -63.66
C GLN A 82 13.04 -48.63 -62.70
N ILE A 83 12.20 -49.50 -63.23
CA ILE A 83 11.63 -50.61 -62.48
C ILE A 83 12.28 -51.88 -63.00
N ALA A 84 13.12 -52.49 -62.17
CA ALA A 84 13.67 -53.81 -62.44
C ALA A 84 12.73 -54.88 -61.86
N GLU A 85 12.23 -55.76 -62.72
CA GLU A 85 11.43 -56.94 -62.34
C GLU A 85 12.35 -58.01 -61.72
N GLY A 86 12.65 -57.85 -60.43
CA GLY A 86 13.53 -58.72 -59.66
C GLY A 86 12.82 -59.93 -59.02
N GLY A 87 11.87 -60.56 -59.69
CA GLY A 87 11.11 -61.69 -59.15
C GLY A 87 9.84 -61.28 -58.38
N MET A 88 9.68 -61.71 -57.11
CA MET A 88 8.42 -61.53 -56.33
C MET A 88 8.08 -60.08 -55.94
N LYS A 89 9.01 -59.12 -56.09
CA LYS A 89 8.78 -57.69 -55.78
C LYS A 89 9.50 -56.80 -56.80
N ASN A 90 8.86 -55.68 -57.14
CA ASN A 90 9.46 -54.64 -57.97
C ASN A 90 10.62 -53.96 -57.22
N ILE A 91 11.74 -53.77 -57.91
CA ILE A 91 12.87 -52.97 -57.43
C ILE A 91 12.90 -51.67 -58.21
N TYR A 92 12.72 -50.56 -57.52
CA TYR A 92 12.83 -49.23 -58.10
C TYR A 92 14.30 -48.80 -58.04
N VAL A 93 14.84 -48.34 -59.16
CA VAL A 93 16.15 -47.73 -59.28
C VAL A 93 15.94 -46.28 -59.72
N VAL A 94 16.21 -45.35 -58.82
CA VAL A 94 16.01 -43.92 -59.05
C VAL A 94 17.36 -43.23 -59.15
N SER A 95 17.51 -42.40 -60.17
CA SER A 95 18.64 -41.49 -60.32
C SER A 95 18.16 -40.05 -60.44
N GLY A 96 18.95 -39.13 -59.88
CA GLY A 96 18.60 -37.72 -59.82
C GLY A 96 19.74 -36.89 -59.29
N GLU A 97 19.45 -35.63 -58.98
CA GLU A 97 20.40 -34.68 -58.42
C GLU A 97 19.83 -34.04 -57.16
N ILE A 98 20.70 -33.80 -56.18
CA ILE A 98 20.42 -32.91 -55.06
C ILE A 98 21.21 -31.63 -55.26
N TYR A 99 20.51 -30.52 -55.41
CA TYR A 99 21.04 -29.17 -55.38
C TYR A 99 21.08 -28.71 -53.93
N LEU A 100 22.22 -28.17 -53.51
CA LEU A 100 22.42 -27.61 -52.18
C LEU A 100 22.82 -26.14 -52.33
N THR A 101 22.17 -25.28 -51.59
CA THR A 101 22.46 -23.84 -51.57
C THR A 101 22.59 -23.36 -50.13
N ILE A 102 23.57 -22.52 -49.84
CA ILE A 102 23.65 -21.78 -48.57
C ILE A 102 23.33 -20.33 -48.87
N GLN A 103 22.28 -19.81 -48.23
CA GLN A 103 21.77 -18.47 -48.49
C GLN A 103 21.25 -17.78 -47.24
N GLU A 104 21.17 -16.45 -47.26
CA GLU A 104 20.51 -15.65 -46.22
C GLU A 104 18.98 -15.67 -46.40
N GLY A 105 18.23 -16.05 -45.37
CA GLY A 105 16.75 -16.04 -45.43
C GLY A 105 16.14 -16.90 -46.56
N ASN A 106 14.94 -16.51 -47.01
CA ASN A 106 14.22 -17.23 -48.08
C ASN A 106 14.63 -16.82 -49.50
N ALA A 107 15.04 -15.56 -49.69
CA ALA A 107 15.32 -14.96 -50.99
C ALA A 107 16.51 -13.99 -50.93
N GLY A 108 17.42 -14.18 -49.97
CA GLY A 108 18.60 -13.34 -49.81
C GLY A 108 19.78 -13.82 -50.63
N THR A 109 20.95 -13.32 -50.28
CA THR A 109 22.22 -13.61 -50.96
C THR A 109 22.55 -15.10 -50.88
N VAL A 110 22.87 -15.71 -52.02
CA VAL A 110 23.41 -17.08 -52.09
C VAL A 110 24.92 -17.01 -51.97
N PHE A 111 25.46 -17.65 -50.93
CA PHE A 111 26.90 -17.67 -50.65
C PHE A 111 27.60 -18.85 -51.31
N ALA A 112 26.91 -19.97 -51.47
CA ALA A 112 27.44 -21.11 -52.20
C ALA A 112 26.30 -21.95 -52.79
N SER A 113 26.58 -22.58 -53.92
CA SER A 113 25.70 -23.57 -54.54
C SER A 113 26.51 -24.72 -55.09
N THR A 114 25.96 -25.93 -55.00
CA THR A 114 26.56 -27.14 -55.57
C THR A 114 25.45 -28.15 -55.90
N SER A 115 25.77 -29.15 -56.72
CA SER A 115 24.88 -30.27 -56.98
C SER A 115 25.61 -31.61 -56.88
N TYR A 116 24.88 -32.64 -56.47
CA TYR A 116 25.41 -34.01 -56.41
C TYR A 116 24.41 -34.97 -57.02
N SER A 117 24.87 -35.76 -57.99
CA SER A 117 24.07 -36.84 -58.54
C SER A 117 23.97 -37.97 -57.53
N PHE A 118 22.77 -38.54 -57.39
CA PHE A 118 22.53 -39.73 -56.57
C PHE A 118 21.91 -40.84 -57.39
N LYS A 119 22.21 -42.08 -57.01
CA LYS A 119 21.55 -43.27 -57.52
C LYS A 119 21.30 -44.25 -56.39
N GLY A 120 20.05 -44.63 -56.22
CA GLY A 120 19.61 -45.54 -55.18
C GLY A 120 18.62 -46.57 -55.70
N SER A 121 18.51 -47.66 -54.96
CA SER A 121 17.56 -48.73 -55.24
C SER A 121 16.75 -49.07 -53.98
N GLY A 122 15.49 -49.50 -54.16
CA GLY A 122 14.59 -49.78 -53.05
C GLY A 122 13.31 -50.49 -53.48
N THR A 123 12.53 -50.94 -52.51
CA THR A 123 11.23 -51.60 -52.73
C THR A 123 10.09 -50.62 -53.09
N SER A 124 10.37 -49.32 -53.03
CA SER A 124 9.52 -48.22 -53.50
C SER A 124 10.41 -47.11 -54.05
N GLU A 125 9.83 -46.20 -54.85
CA GLU A 125 10.54 -45.02 -55.36
C GLU A 125 11.12 -44.16 -54.22
N GLU A 126 10.34 -43.90 -53.18
CA GLU A 126 10.77 -43.10 -52.02
C GLU A 126 11.94 -43.78 -51.26
N ALA A 127 11.89 -45.10 -51.09
CA ALA A 127 12.99 -45.85 -50.47
C ALA A 127 14.26 -45.80 -51.34
N ALA A 128 14.11 -45.90 -52.66
CA ALA A 128 15.23 -45.77 -53.60
C ALA A 128 15.87 -44.37 -53.53
N ILE A 129 15.05 -43.30 -53.46
CA ILE A 129 15.53 -41.92 -53.31
C ILE A 129 16.28 -41.76 -51.98
N LYS A 130 15.69 -42.15 -50.84
CA LYS A 130 16.35 -42.08 -49.52
C LYS A 130 17.67 -42.84 -49.51
N ASN A 131 17.72 -44.05 -50.06
CA ASN A 131 18.94 -44.86 -50.16
C ASN A 131 20.02 -44.22 -51.06
N GLY A 132 19.61 -43.55 -52.14
CA GLY A 132 20.53 -42.80 -53.00
C GLY A 132 21.10 -41.60 -52.27
N LEU A 133 20.24 -40.78 -51.66
CA LEU A 133 20.64 -39.62 -50.88
C LEU A 133 21.47 -39.99 -49.64
N GLN A 134 21.28 -41.19 -49.07
CA GLN A 134 22.08 -41.73 -47.95
C GLN A 134 23.58 -41.78 -48.27
N LYS A 135 23.97 -41.86 -49.54
CA LYS A 135 25.38 -41.92 -49.98
C LYS A 135 26.08 -40.56 -50.00
N VAL A 136 25.34 -39.45 -49.99
CA VAL A 136 25.93 -38.10 -49.87
C VAL A 136 26.66 -38.02 -48.53
N SER A 137 27.97 -37.78 -48.55
CA SER A 137 28.83 -37.86 -47.38
C SER A 137 29.44 -36.49 -47.05
N TYR A 138 29.94 -36.35 -45.82
CA TYR A 138 30.66 -35.13 -45.43
C TYR A 138 31.88 -34.89 -46.33
N GLY A 139 32.63 -35.93 -46.69
CA GLY A 139 33.81 -35.81 -47.55
C GLY A 139 33.48 -35.18 -48.91
N SER A 140 32.35 -35.54 -49.51
CA SER A 140 31.90 -34.94 -50.78
C SER A 140 31.43 -33.49 -50.63
N LEU A 141 30.85 -33.13 -49.47
CA LEU A 141 30.30 -31.79 -49.21
C LEU A 141 31.32 -30.82 -48.60
N LYS A 142 32.48 -31.30 -48.14
CA LYS A 142 33.46 -30.47 -47.43
C LYS A 142 33.87 -29.22 -48.24
N PRO A 143 34.25 -29.31 -49.53
CA PRO A 143 34.64 -28.11 -50.29
C PRO A 143 33.51 -27.07 -50.38
N PHE A 144 32.27 -27.53 -50.56
CA PHE A 144 31.09 -26.67 -50.59
C PHE A 144 30.90 -25.89 -49.27
N PHE A 145 31.09 -26.55 -48.13
CA PHE A 145 31.01 -25.90 -46.82
C PHE A 145 32.17 -24.92 -46.57
N ASP A 146 33.38 -25.26 -46.99
CA ASP A 146 34.55 -24.39 -46.88
C ASP A 146 34.37 -23.11 -47.74
N ASP A 147 33.90 -23.28 -48.98
CA ASP A 147 33.61 -22.17 -49.91
C ASP A 147 32.49 -21.27 -49.38
N ALA A 148 31.41 -21.86 -48.84
CA ALA A 148 30.33 -21.11 -48.22
C ALA A 148 30.81 -20.27 -47.04
N LYS A 149 31.61 -20.85 -46.14
CA LYS A 149 32.19 -20.12 -45.00
C LYS A 149 33.04 -18.95 -45.47
N LYS A 150 33.92 -19.18 -46.45
CA LYS A 150 34.76 -18.14 -47.04
C LYS A 150 33.92 -17.00 -47.62
N ASN A 151 32.93 -17.31 -48.46
CA ASN A 151 32.11 -16.32 -49.14
C ASN A 151 31.23 -15.50 -48.16
N ILE A 152 30.73 -16.13 -47.09
CA ILE A 152 30.02 -15.40 -46.01
C ILE A 152 30.97 -14.38 -45.37
N LEU A 153 32.17 -14.81 -44.95
CA LEU A 153 33.12 -13.92 -44.28
C LEU A 153 33.59 -12.78 -45.19
N GLU A 154 33.85 -13.05 -46.47
CA GLU A 154 34.23 -12.03 -47.45
C GLU A 154 33.11 -11.00 -47.67
N TYR A 155 31.85 -11.46 -47.76
CA TYR A 155 30.70 -10.58 -47.90
C TYR A 155 30.55 -9.62 -46.72
N TYR A 156 30.56 -10.12 -45.48
CA TYR A 156 30.43 -9.26 -44.29
C TYR A 156 31.64 -8.34 -44.08
N SER A 157 32.84 -8.81 -44.42
CA SER A 157 34.05 -7.98 -44.43
C SER A 157 33.92 -6.82 -45.43
N ALA A 158 33.41 -7.08 -46.63
CA ALA A 158 33.17 -6.04 -47.64
C ALA A 158 31.99 -5.11 -47.29
N MET A 159 31.03 -5.60 -46.50
CA MET A 159 29.86 -4.82 -46.06
C MET A 159 30.07 -4.06 -44.75
N GLN A 160 31.21 -4.22 -44.07
CA GLN A 160 31.43 -3.67 -42.73
C GLN A 160 31.02 -2.20 -42.64
N ASP A 161 31.50 -1.34 -43.54
CA ASP A 161 31.26 0.11 -43.51
C ASP A 161 29.77 0.43 -43.62
N LYS A 162 29.03 -0.32 -44.44
CA LYS A 162 27.58 -0.16 -44.60
C LYS A 162 26.82 -0.58 -43.34
N ILE A 163 27.27 -1.64 -42.68
CA ILE A 163 26.66 -2.14 -41.44
C ILE A 163 26.87 -1.12 -40.31
N PHE A 164 28.09 -0.60 -40.15
CA PHE A 164 28.38 0.44 -39.16
C PHE A 164 27.61 1.74 -39.44
N ALA A 165 27.60 2.23 -40.68
CA ALA A 165 26.87 3.44 -41.05
C ALA A 165 25.34 3.29 -40.82
N LYS A 166 24.78 2.11 -41.11
CA LYS A 166 23.36 1.83 -40.84
C LYS A 166 23.08 1.81 -39.34
N ALA A 167 23.95 1.20 -38.54
CA ALA A 167 23.79 1.17 -37.09
C ALA A 167 23.88 2.58 -36.47
N GLU A 168 24.80 3.41 -36.96
CA GLU A 168 24.93 4.81 -36.54
C GLU A 168 23.67 5.61 -36.84
N MET A 169 23.14 5.53 -38.07
CA MET A 169 21.88 6.15 -38.45
C MET A 169 20.70 5.68 -37.57
N LEU A 170 20.62 4.39 -37.25
CA LEU A 170 19.60 3.85 -36.35
C LEU A 170 19.75 4.42 -34.92
N ALA A 171 20.97 4.52 -34.41
CA ALA A 171 21.25 5.10 -33.10
C ALA A 171 20.92 6.61 -33.04
N GLU A 172 21.23 7.37 -34.10
CA GLU A 172 20.85 8.79 -34.24
C GLU A 172 19.33 8.99 -34.20
N ASN A 173 18.59 8.04 -34.79
CA ASN A 173 17.12 8.00 -34.73
C ASN A 173 16.57 7.45 -33.41
N LYS A 174 17.42 7.17 -32.42
CA LYS A 174 17.07 6.56 -31.12
C LYS A 174 16.50 5.14 -31.22
N GLU A 175 16.70 4.47 -32.36
CA GLU A 175 16.36 3.06 -32.57
C GLU A 175 17.50 2.16 -32.05
N TYR A 176 17.84 2.31 -30.77
CA TYR A 176 19.03 1.70 -30.16
C TYR A 176 19.08 0.18 -30.29
N ASP A 177 17.95 -0.50 -30.04
CA ASP A 177 17.91 -1.97 -30.11
C ASP A 177 18.13 -2.48 -31.54
N ALA A 178 17.59 -1.76 -32.54
CA ALA A 178 17.82 -2.07 -33.95
C ALA A 178 19.27 -1.80 -34.36
N ALA A 179 19.88 -0.71 -33.87
CA ALA A 179 21.29 -0.39 -34.10
C ALA A 179 22.21 -1.48 -33.53
N ILE A 180 21.96 -1.91 -32.29
CA ILE A 180 22.69 -3.00 -31.62
C ILE A 180 22.52 -4.30 -32.41
N ALA A 181 21.28 -4.67 -32.76
CA ALA A 181 21.03 -5.87 -33.54
C ALA A 181 21.75 -5.84 -34.90
N CYS A 182 21.80 -4.68 -35.56
CA CYS A 182 22.51 -4.49 -36.82
C CYS A 182 24.01 -4.79 -36.67
N LEU A 183 24.66 -4.28 -35.62
CA LEU A 183 26.09 -4.53 -35.35
C LEU A 183 26.37 -5.99 -35.01
N LEU A 184 25.48 -6.62 -34.23
CA LEU A 184 25.60 -8.02 -33.83
C LEU A 184 25.30 -9.01 -34.97
N THR A 185 24.97 -8.54 -36.18
CA THR A 185 24.93 -9.41 -37.37
C THR A 185 26.33 -9.77 -37.88
N MET A 186 27.37 -9.06 -37.46
CA MET A 186 28.75 -9.33 -37.85
C MET A 186 29.19 -10.71 -37.35
N PRO A 187 29.69 -11.62 -38.23
CA PRO A 187 30.20 -12.91 -37.80
C PRO A 187 31.39 -12.78 -36.85
N GLU A 188 31.41 -13.54 -35.76
CA GLU A 188 32.49 -13.45 -34.76
C GLU A 188 33.84 -13.97 -35.29
N GLU A 189 33.84 -14.81 -36.33
CA GLU A 189 35.07 -15.23 -37.00
C GLU A 189 35.83 -14.06 -37.65
N LEU A 190 35.15 -12.95 -37.94
CA LEU A 190 35.80 -11.68 -38.32
C LEU A 190 36.24 -10.92 -37.07
N PHE A 191 37.10 -11.54 -36.26
CA PHE A 191 37.40 -11.11 -34.88
C PHE A 191 37.64 -9.60 -34.71
N GLU A 192 38.49 -8.99 -35.55
CA GLU A 192 38.80 -7.56 -35.45
C GLU A 192 37.59 -6.66 -35.74
N ILE A 193 36.78 -7.01 -36.74
CA ILE A 193 35.59 -6.25 -37.14
C ILE A 193 34.47 -6.48 -36.12
N TYR A 194 34.29 -7.73 -35.70
CA TYR A 194 33.34 -8.11 -34.66
C TYR A 194 33.63 -7.39 -33.34
N GLN A 195 34.90 -7.33 -32.91
CA GLN A 195 35.26 -6.62 -31.68
C GLN A 195 34.89 -5.14 -31.77
N LYS A 196 35.15 -4.48 -32.90
CA LYS A 196 34.73 -3.09 -33.14
C LYS A 196 33.20 -2.95 -33.09
N ALA A 197 32.48 -3.86 -33.72
CA ALA A 197 31.01 -3.86 -33.76
C ALA A 197 30.42 -4.06 -32.36
N TYR A 198 30.99 -4.99 -31.59
CA TYR A 198 30.61 -5.27 -30.21
C TYR A 198 30.88 -4.08 -29.29
N THR A 199 32.08 -3.47 -29.36
CA THR A 199 32.39 -2.27 -28.59
C THR A 199 31.41 -1.14 -28.91
N LYS A 200 31.13 -0.89 -30.19
CA LYS A 200 30.14 0.12 -30.60
C LYS A 200 28.73 -0.21 -30.11
N ALA A 201 28.32 -1.48 -30.14
CA ALA A 201 27.03 -1.92 -29.61
C ALA A 201 26.93 -1.66 -28.09
N CYS A 202 28.00 -1.91 -27.32
CA CYS A 202 28.05 -1.57 -25.90
C CYS A 202 27.94 -0.06 -25.66
N GLU A 203 28.59 0.78 -26.46
CA GLU A 203 28.46 2.24 -26.39
C GLU A 203 27.00 2.69 -26.61
N ILE A 204 26.38 2.20 -27.69
CA ILE A 204 24.98 2.50 -28.04
C ILE A 204 24.03 2.03 -26.93
N TYR A 205 24.29 0.87 -26.31
CA TYR A 205 23.51 0.40 -25.17
C TYR A 205 23.60 1.35 -23.97
N GLN A 206 24.81 1.85 -23.65
CA GLN A 206 24.99 2.82 -22.58
C GLN A 206 24.31 4.17 -22.88
N GLU A 207 24.29 4.60 -24.14
CA GLU A 207 23.55 5.80 -24.57
C GLU A 207 22.04 5.62 -24.37
N ARG A 208 21.50 4.46 -24.75
CA ARG A 208 20.09 4.11 -24.51
C ARG A 208 19.74 4.16 -23.03
N ASP A 209 20.55 3.53 -22.18
CA ASP A 209 20.30 3.49 -20.74
C ASP A 209 20.36 4.90 -20.11
N LYS A 210 21.29 5.75 -20.57
CA LYS A 210 21.32 7.17 -20.18
C LYS A 210 20.05 7.90 -20.58
N LEU A 211 19.54 7.68 -21.80
CA LEU A 211 18.29 8.30 -22.25
C LEU A 211 17.10 7.86 -21.39
N ILE A 212 16.99 6.56 -21.10
CA ILE A 212 15.93 6.01 -20.24
C ILE A 212 16.02 6.63 -18.83
N ALA A 213 17.21 6.70 -18.25
CA ALA A 213 17.41 7.32 -16.94
C ALA A 213 17.02 8.81 -16.94
N GLN A 214 17.34 9.55 -18.00
CA GLN A 214 16.94 10.95 -18.17
C GLN A 214 15.42 11.11 -18.30
N GLN A 215 14.76 10.24 -19.06
CA GLN A 215 13.30 10.24 -19.20
C GLN A 215 12.61 9.96 -17.86
N LEU A 216 13.04 8.92 -17.15
CA LEU A 216 12.51 8.59 -15.83
C LEU A 216 12.72 9.74 -14.82
N ALA A 217 13.88 10.38 -14.85
CA ALA A 217 14.15 11.55 -14.01
C ALA A 217 13.22 12.73 -14.35
N ALA A 218 12.91 12.95 -15.64
CA ALA A 218 11.97 13.99 -16.06
C ALA A 218 10.52 13.67 -15.64
N GLU A 219 10.10 12.40 -15.77
CA GLU A 219 8.78 11.94 -15.29
C GLU A 219 8.63 12.09 -13.78
N ILE A 220 9.65 11.69 -13.01
CA ILE A 220 9.68 11.89 -11.55
C ILE A 220 9.57 13.37 -11.22
N LYS A 221 10.30 14.22 -11.94
CA LYS A 221 10.25 15.67 -11.73
C LYS A 221 8.84 16.22 -11.97
N GLU A 222 8.19 15.86 -13.07
CA GLU A 222 6.84 16.31 -13.41
C GLU A 222 5.81 15.84 -12.37
N LEU A 223 5.89 14.56 -11.97
CA LEU A 223 5.05 14.01 -10.90
C LEU A 223 5.25 14.75 -9.57
N ASN A 224 6.50 14.99 -9.18
CA ASN A 224 6.82 15.73 -7.98
C ASN A 224 6.32 17.17 -8.04
N ASP A 225 6.41 17.84 -9.19
CA ASP A 225 5.87 19.20 -9.36
C ASP A 225 4.34 19.21 -9.14
N GLU A 226 3.61 18.22 -9.67
CA GLU A 226 2.16 18.09 -9.45
C GLU A 226 1.83 17.86 -7.96
N ILE A 227 2.56 16.95 -7.30
CA ILE A 227 2.42 16.66 -5.87
C ILE A 227 2.65 17.93 -5.04
N LEU A 228 3.74 18.66 -5.31
CA LEU A 228 4.08 19.88 -4.57
C LEU A 228 3.06 20.99 -4.82
N VAL A 229 2.52 21.14 -6.03
CA VAL A 229 1.41 22.08 -6.30
C VAL A 229 0.18 21.74 -5.46
N LYS A 230 -0.24 20.48 -5.46
CA LYS A 230 -1.40 20.02 -4.66
C LYS A 230 -1.17 20.20 -3.18
N ALA A 231 0.00 19.82 -2.68
CA ALA A 231 0.38 19.96 -1.28
C ALA A 231 0.38 21.44 -0.84
N ARG A 232 0.93 22.36 -1.64
CA ARG A 232 0.87 23.81 -1.38
C ARG A 232 -0.56 24.32 -1.28
N SER A 233 -1.44 23.88 -2.17
CA SER A 233 -2.85 24.28 -2.18
C SER A 233 -3.59 23.79 -0.91
N LEU A 234 -3.42 22.52 -0.54
CA LEU A 234 -4.03 21.95 0.66
C LEU A 234 -3.51 22.64 1.92
N LEU A 235 -2.20 22.89 1.99
CA LEU A 235 -1.59 23.60 3.11
C LEU A 235 -2.14 25.03 3.21
N ALA A 236 -2.27 25.75 2.08
CA ALA A 236 -2.87 27.08 2.07
C ALA A 236 -4.34 27.09 2.56
N ASN A 237 -5.07 26.00 2.30
CA ASN A 237 -6.46 25.81 2.75
C ASN A 237 -6.56 25.27 4.19
N HIS A 238 -5.47 25.25 4.96
CA HIS A 238 -5.40 24.72 6.32
C HIS A 238 -5.71 23.21 6.44
N ASP A 239 -5.60 22.45 5.35
CA ASP A 239 -5.73 20.99 5.36
C ASP A 239 -4.35 20.33 5.50
N ALA A 240 -3.83 20.32 6.73
CA ALA A 240 -2.51 19.74 7.01
C ALA A 240 -2.49 18.21 6.82
N ALA A 241 -3.55 17.51 7.23
CA ALA A 241 -3.65 16.06 7.07
C ALA A 241 -3.71 15.63 5.59
N GLY A 242 -4.50 16.35 4.77
CA GLY A 242 -4.54 16.15 3.32
C GLY A 242 -3.20 16.46 2.66
N THR A 243 -2.50 17.49 3.13
CA THR A 243 -1.14 17.83 2.65
C THR A 243 -0.18 16.66 2.85
N LEU A 244 -0.10 16.11 4.08
CA LEU A 244 0.77 14.97 4.38
C LEU A 244 0.42 13.73 3.54
N LYS A 245 -0.88 13.49 3.32
CA LYS A 245 -1.34 12.38 2.50
C LYS A 245 -0.86 12.48 1.05
N VAL A 246 -0.90 13.67 0.45
CA VAL A 246 -0.42 13.88 -0.92
C VAL A 246 1.10 13.78 -1.00
N LEU A 247 1.82 14.28 0.00
CA LEU A 247 3.27 14.19 0.07
C LEU A 247 3.79 12.76 0.18
N TRP A 248 2.97 11.80 0.65
CA TRP A 248 3.36 10.38 0.73
C TRP A 248 3.79 9.78 -0.62
N ASP A 249 3.24 10.27 -1.73
CA ASP A 249 3.55 9.79 -3.09
C ASP A 249 4.86 10.37 -3.65
N TYR A 250 5.46 11.38 -2.99
CA TYR A 250 6.65 12.08 -3.45
C TYR A 250 7.87 11.15 -3.58
N LYS A 251 8.71 11.37 -4.60
CA LYS A 251 9.93 10.59 -4.84
C LYS A 251 11.18 11.45 -4.70
N MET A 252 12.04 11.10 -3.74
CA MET A 252 13.33 11.77 -3.54
C MET A 252 14.26 11.57 -4.72
N ALA A 253 14.84 12.66 -5.23
CA ALA A 253 15.67 12.64 -6.44
C ALA A 253 16.99 13.43 -6.32
N GLY A 254 17.33 13.97 -5.15
CA GLY A 254 18.50 14.82 -4.93
C GLY A 254 18.38 16.18 -5.62
N THR A 255 17.17 16.69 -5.80
CA THR A 255 16.90 17.93 -6.53
C THR A 255 16.38 19.03 -5.61
N GLY A 256 16.31 20.27 -6.10
CA GLY A 256 15.72 21.39 -5.33
C GLY A 256 14.23 21.18 -4.97
N GLN A 257 13.53 20.23 -5.61
CA GLN A 257 12.18 19.83 -5.21
C GLN A 257 12.18 19.16 -3.83
N ASP A 258 13.27 18.48 -3.44
CA ASP A 258 13.37 17.79 -2.14
C ASP A 258 13.42 18.80 -0.99
N ASP A 259 14.09 19.94 -1.20
CA ASP A 259 14.11 21.04 -0.24
C ASP A 259 12.73 21.69 -0.09
N GLU A 260 11.95 21.77 -1.17
CA GLU A 260 10.57 22.24 -1.12
C GLU A 260 9.65 21.23 -0.41
N TYR A 261 9.74 19.95 -0.76
CA TYR A 261 9.05 18.87 -0.07
C TYR A 261 9.26 18.95 1.44
N ASN A 262 10.51 19.05 1.89
CA ASN A 262 10.86 19.06 3.31
C ASN A 262 10.28 20.29 4.03
N ARG A 263 10.24 21.45 3.36
CA ARG A 263 9.61 22.66 3.91
C ARG A 263 8.11 22.51 4.08
N ILE A 264 7.42 21.96 3.09
CA ILE A 264 5.97 21.74 3.16
C ILE A 264 5.65 20.68 4.21
N LEU A 265 6.43 19.59 4.26
CA LEU A 265 6.30 18.54 5.27
C LEU A 265 6.38 19.11 6.68
N ALA A 266 7.45 19.84 6.98
CA ALA A 266 7.64 20.45 8.30
C ALA A 266 6.51 21.43 8.67
N ALA A 267 6.06 22.24 7.71
CA ALA A 267 4.97 23.19 7.95
C ALA A 267 3.62 22.49 8.21
N ALA A 268 3.35 21.37 7.54
CA ALA A 268 2.14 20.57 7.76
C ALA A 268 2.18 19.86 9.12
N GLU A 269 3.29 19.22 9.47
CA GLU A 269 3.49 18.57 10.77
C GLU A 269 3.35 19.54 11.94
N GLN A 270 3.96 20.73 11.80
CA GLN A 270 3.86 21.77 12.81
C GLN A 270 2.41 22.23 13.01
N ARG A 271 1.64 22.39 11.93
CA ARG A 271 0.22 22.77 12.05
C ARG A 271 -0.63 21.74 12.78
N ILE A 272 -0.41 20.46 12.52
CA ILE A 272 -1.11 19.40 13.26
C ILE A 272 -0.78 19.50 14.75
N THR A 273 0.49 19.72 15.08
CA THR A 273 0.93 19.86 16.47
C THR A 273 0.29 21.09 17.12
N ASP A 274 0.30 22.24 16.45
CA ASP A 274 -0.33 23.48 16.94
C ASP A 274 -1.84 23.30 17.16
N GLU A 275 -2.54 22.61 16.25
CA GLU A 275 -3.97 22.31 16.36
C GLU A 275 -4.28 21.37 17.54
N GLU A 276 -3.47 20.33 17.73
CA GLU A 276 -3.57 19.40 18.86
C GLU A 276 -3.34 20.12 20.20
N GLU A 277 -2.32 20.96 20.28
CA GLU A 277 -2.01 21.76 21.47
C GLU A 277 -3.13 22.76 21.80
N ALA A 278 -3.68 23.44 20.79
CA ALA A 278 -4.79 24.37 20.97
C ALA A 278 -6.07 23.65 21.44
N ALA A 279 -6.38 22.48 20.87
CA ALA A 279 -7.51 21.66 21.29
C ALA A 279 -7.34 21.17 22.74
N LEU A 280 -6.14 20.73 23.10
CA LEU A 280 -5.82 20.31 24.47
C LEU A 280 -5.93 21.48 25.46
N ALA A 281 -5.45 22.67 25.10
CA ALA A 281 -5.55 23.86 25.94
C ALA A 281 -7.01 24.25 26.20
N LYS A 282 -7.85 24.23 25.16
CA LYS A 282 -9.29 24.50 25.28
C LYS A 282 -9.98 23.46 26.17
N ALA A 283 -9.67 22.17 25.99
CA ALA A 283 -10.22 21.11 26.83
C ALA A 283 -9.83 21.25 28.31
N LYS A 284 -8.58 21.66 28.60
CA LYS A 284 -8.13 21.97 29.96
C LYS A 284 -8.91 23.14 30.57
N GLN A 285 -9.10 24.22 29.81
CA GLN A 285 -9.86 25.37 30.27
C GLN A 285 -11.32 24.98 30.58
N GLU A 286 -11.98 24.26 29.68
CA GLU A 286 -13.36 23.79 29.90
C GLU A 286 -13.48 22.88 31.13
N TYR A 287 -12.47 22.05 31.38
CA TYR A 287 -12.39 21.20 32.57
C TYR A 287 -12.23 22.04 33.85
N GLU A 288 -11.33 23.03 33.86
CA GLU A 288 -11.11 23.91 35.01
C GLU A 288 -12.36 24.77 35.32
N GLU A 289 -13.01 25.32 34.29
CA GLU A 289 -14.25 26.08 34.45
C GLU A 289 -15.37 25.21 35.03
N ARG A 290 -15.49 23.96 34.57
CA ARG A 290 -16.46 23.00 35.10
C ARG A 290 -16.18 22.66 36.55
N ARG A 291 -14.93 22.34 36.88
CA ARG A 291 -14.48 22.07 38.24
C ARG A 291 -14.79 23.25 39.17
N PHE A 292 -14.51 24.49 38.75
CA PHE A 292 -14.79 25.69 39.56
C PHE A 292 -16.28 25.98 39.73
N LYS A 293 -17.11 25.67 38.72
CA LYS A 293 -18.58 25.75 38.85
C LYS A 293 -19.12 24.71 39.83
N GLU A 294 -18.65 23.48 39.74
CA GLU A 294 -19.01 22.39 40.66
C GLU A 294 -18.59 22.70 42.10
N GLU A 295 -17.37 23.20 42.30
CA GLU A 295 -16.88 23.60 43.61
C GLU A 295 -17.71 24.74 44.20
N ARG A 296 -18.05 25.77 43.41
CA ARG A 296 -18.97 26.83 43.87
C ARG A 296 -20.36 26.30 44.20
N ALA A 297 -20.91 25.42 43.37
CA ALA A 297 -22.22 24.82 43.63
C ALA A 297 -22.21 23.99 44.92
N TYR A 298 -21.14 23.25 45.19
CA TYR A 298 -20.95 22.51 46.44
C TYR A 298 -20.86 23.45 47.65
N GLN A 299 -20.09 24.54 47.56
CA GLN A 299 -20.00 25.53 48.65
C GLN A 299 -21.34 26.23 48.90
N ASP A 300 -22.05 26.62 47.85
CA ASP A 300 -23.39 27.22 47.95
C ASP A 300 -24.40 26.26 48.57
N GLN A 301 -24.36 24.99 48.18
CA GLN A 301 -25.20 23.95 48.77
C GLN A 301 -24.91 23.79 50.25
N LYS A 302 -23.63 23.67 50.63
CA LYS A 302 -23.21 23.56 52.03
C LYS A 302 -23.67 24.76 52.86
N LEU A 303 -23.54 25.97 52.34
CA LEU A 303 -24.01 27.19 53.01
C LEU A 303 -25.54 27.21 53.17
N ARG A 304 -26.29 26.72 52.17
CA ARG A 304 -27.76 26.59 52.28
C ARG A 304 -28.15 25.59 53.35
N GLU A 305 -27.47 24.45 53.43
CA GLU A 305 -27.68 23.44 54.46
C GLU A 305 -27.38 24.00 55.86
N GLU A 306 -26.26 24.72 56.03
CA GLU A 306 -25.91 25.39 57.28
C GLU A 306 -26.96 26.43 57.69
N ARG A 307 -27.43 27.27 56.76
CA ARG A 307 -28.50 28.25 57.03
C ARG A 307 -29.81 27.58 57.41
N ALA A 308 -30.21 26.53 56.69
CA ALA A 308 -31.43 25.78 57.01
C ALA A 308 -31.36 25.16 58.41
N TYR A 309 -30.20 24.64 58.81
CA TYR A 309 -29.98 24.13 60.16
C TYR A 309 -30.12 25.24 61.22
N GLN A 310 -29.53 26.42 60.99
CA GLN A 310 -29.66 27.56 61.92
C GLN A 310 -31.10 28.07 62.01
N ASP A 311 -31.80 28.17 60.88
CA ASP A 311 -33.21 28.58 60.83
C ASP A 311 -34.11 27.58 61.56
N GLN A 312 -33.86 26.27 61.41
CA GLN A 312 -34.56 25.24 62.14
C GLN A 312 -34.34 25.39 63.65
N LYS A 313 -33.08 25.54 64.08
CA LYS A 313 -32.74 25.75 65.49
C LYS A 313 -33.43 26.99 66.06
N LEU A 314 -33.45 28.10 65.33
CA LEU A 314 -34.13 29.33 65.76
C LEU A 314 -35.65 29.13 65.85
N ARG A 315 -36.26 28.36 64.94
CA ARG A 315 -37.69 28.01 65.01
C ARG A 315 -38.00 27.18 66.24
N GLU A 316 -37.16 26.21 66.57
CA GLU A 316 -37.30 25.39 67.79
C GLU A 316 -37.16 26.26 69.05
N GLU A 317 -36.19 27.17 69.10
CA GLU A 317 -36.03 28.13 70.20
C GLU A 317 -37.24 29.07 70.36
N ARG A 318 -37.79 29.57 69.24
CA ARG A 318 -39.01 30.40 69.25
C ARG A 318 -40.23 29.62 69.73
N ALA A 319 -40.43 28.41 69.22
CA ALA A 319 -41.52 27.54 69.66
C ALA A 319 -41.43 27.26 71.16
N TYR A 320 -40.22 26.98 71.68
CA TYR A 320 -40.00 26.81 73.11
C TYR A 320 -40.31 28.08 73.91
N ALA A 321 -39.91 29.25 73.41
CA ALA A 321 -40.20 30.53 74.05
C ALA A 321 -41.70 30.86 74.06
N ASP A 322 -42.42 30.57 72.96
CA ASP A 322 -43.86 30.77 72.86
C ASP A 322 -44.62 29.82 73.80
N SER A 323 -44.26 28.54 73.84
CA SER A 323 -44.82 27.59 74.82
C SER A 323 -44.56 28.02 76.27
N ARG A 324 -43.38 28.60 76.55
CA ARG A 324 -43.07 29.16 77.87
C ARG A 324 -43.94 30.37 78.21
N ARG A 325 -44.15 31.29 77.26
CA ARG A 325 -45.04 32.45 77.46
C ARG A 325 -46.48 32.00 77.72
N GLU A 326 -46.99 31.06 76.93
CA GLU A 326 -48.33 30.51 77.11
C GLU A 326 -48.48 29.85 78.50
N TYR A 327 -47.45 29.16 78.98
CA TYR A 327 -47.42 28.63 80.34
C TYR A 327 -47.45 29.74 81.41
N GLU A 328 -46.66 30.80 81.24
CA GLU A 328 -46.60 31.94 82.16
C GLU A 328 -47.93 32.73 82.19
N ASP A 329 -48.56 32.96 81.04
CA ASP A 329 -49.86 33.62 80.93
C ASP A 329 -50.96 32.80 81.60
N ASN A 330 -51.02 31.48 81.33
CA ASN A 330 -51.95 30.57 82.02
C ASN A 330 -51.75 30.61 83.55
N LEU A 331 -50.50 30.68 84.02
CA LEU A 331 -50.19 30.79 85.45
C LEU A 331 -50.69 32.11 86.04
N LYS A 332 -50.57 33.20 85.29
CA LYS A 332 -51.04 34.53 85.68
C LYS A 332 -52.57 34.59 85.75
N ASP A 333 -53.26 34.04 84.75
CA ASP A 333 -54.72 33.93 84.73
C ASP A 333 -55.23 33.11 85.92
N ARG A 334 -54.58 31.98 86.23
CA ARG A 334 -54.90 31.19 87.44
C ARG A 334 -54.69 31.97 88.73
N ARG A 335 -53.62 32.76 88.84
CA ARG A 335 -53.37 33.63 90.01
C ARG A 335 -54.45 34.71 90.14
N GLN A 336 -54.87 35.28 89.02
CA GLN A 336 -55.87 36.34 89.01
C GLN A 336 -57.26 35.82 89.37
N ALA A 337 -57.66 34.67 88.81
CA ALA A 337 -58.90 33.99 89.19
C ALA A 337 -58.95 33.67 90.71
N TYR A 338 -57.82 33.22 91.27
CA TYR A 338 -57.70 32.98 92.71
C TYR A 338 -57.84 34.27 93.54
N ALA A 339 -57.22 35.38 93.08
CA ALA A 339 -57.33 36.67 93.76
C ALA A 339 -58.77 37.22 93.72
N ASP A 340 -59.46 37.09 92.59
CA ASP A 340 -60.86 37.49 92.44
C ASP A 340 -61.78 36.66 93.36
N GLU A 341 -61.52 35.35 93.49
CA GLU A 341 -62.25 34.48 94.42
C GLU A 341 -62.07 34.93 95.88
N VAL A 342 -60.84 35.26 96.28
CA VAL A 342 -60.54 35.78 97.62
C VAL A 342 -61.25 37.11 97.87
N ASN A 343 -61.22 38.02 96.89
CA ASN A 343 -61.90 39.31 96.99
C ASN A 343 -63.42 39.17 97.11
N PHE A 344 -64.03 38.25 96.35
CA PHE A 344 -65.46 37.94 96.46
C PHE A 344 -65.80 37.42 97.86
N ARG A 345 -65.00 36.49 98.38
CA ARG A 345 -65.17 35.92 99.73
C ARG A 345 -65.05 36.99 100.82
N ASN A 346 -64.12 37.92 100.69
CA ASN A 346 -63.97 39.06 101.60
C ASN A 346 -65.18 40.00 101.59
N ARG A 347 -65.80 40.25 100.43
CA ARG A 347 -67.03 41.06 100.36
C ARG A 347 -68.22 40.38 101.02
N GLN A 348 -68.33 39.06 100.92
CA GLN A 348 -69.38 38.32 101.65
C GLN A 348 -69.21 38.45 103.16
N LEU A 349 -67.98 38.31 103.66
CA LEU A 349 -67.67 38.53 105.08
C LEU A 349 -68.00 39.96 105.55
N ASP A 350 -67.71 40.98 104.74
CA ASP A 350 -68.06 42.38 105.07
C ASP A 350 -69.58 42.59 105.15
N LEU A 351 -70.35 41.96 104.26
CA LEU A 351 -71.82 41.99 104.28
C LEU A 351 -72.38 41.27 105.52
N GLU A 352 -71.84 40.11 105.88
CA GLU A 352 -72.22 39.37 107.09
C GLU A 352 -71.96 40.20 108.35
N ASN A 353 -70.79 40.86 108.43
CA ASN A 353 -70.46 41.74 109.55
C ASN A 353 -71.43 42.93 109.66
N LYS A 354 -71.78 43.57 108.55
CA LYS A 354 -72.79 44.65 108.51
C LYS A 354 -74.17 44.19 108.97
N LEU A 355 -74.58 42.98 108.60
CA LEU A 355 -75.84 42.39 109.05
C LEU A 355 -75.83 42.15 110.57
N ALA A 356 -74.71 41.65 111.10
CA ALA A 356 -74.54 41.41 112.53
C ALA A 356 -74.49 42.71 113.38
N ASP A 357 -74.02 43.81 112.80
CA ASP A 357 -74.06 45.13 113.44
C ASP A 357 -75.48 45.72 113.43
N TYR A 358 -76.21 45.59 112.31
CA TYR A 358 -77.63 46.00 112.21
C TYR A 358 -78.51 45.27 113.25
N ASP A 359 -78.34 43.96 113.40
CA ASP A 359 -79.09 43.18 114.39
C ASP A 359 -78.78 43.59 115.84
N ARG A 360 -77.54 44.01 116.12
CA ARG A 360 -77.14 44.54 117.44
C ARG A 360 -77.79 45.89 117.73
N GLU A 361 -77.87 46.77 116.74
CA GLU A 361 -78.45 48.11 116.87
C GLU A 361 -79.96 48.05 117.05
N ASN A 362 -80.65 47.20 116.27
CA ASN A 362 -82.09 46.95 116.41
C ASN A 362 -82.46 46.37 117.78
N LYS A 363 -81.67 45.41 118.31
CA LYS A 363 -81.84 44.93 119.69
C LYS A 363 -81.71 46.05 120.73
N ARG A 364 -80.85 47.02 120.48
CA ARG A 364 -80.61 48.16 121.37
C ARG A 364 -81.82 49.11 121.38
N GLU A 365 -82.39 49.42 120.22
CA GLU A 365 -83.61 50.22 120.09
C GLU A 365 -84.82 49.56 120.76
N ILE A 366 -85.00 48.24 120.57
CA ILE A 366 -86.07 47.48 121.26
C ILE A 366 -85.88 47.57 122.79
N THR A 367 -84.65 47.50 123.29
CA THR A 367 -84.36 47.58 124.72
C THR A 367 -84.69 48.97 125.30
N GLU A 368 -84.43 50.04 124.55
CA GLU A 368 -84.81 51.41 124.96
C GLU A 368 -86.33 51.64 124.92
N ALA A 369 -87.02 51.10 123.92
CA ALA A 369 -88.48 51.17 123.83
C ALA A 369 -89.18 50.43 124.99
N VAL A 370 -88.65 49.28 125.42
CA VAL A 370 -89.19 48.57 126.60
C VAL A 370 -88.97 49.39 127.89
N LYS A 371 -87.82 50.08 128.02
CA LYS A 371 -87.56 50.98 129.15
C LYS A 371 -88.54 52.16 129.20
N SER A 372 -88.90 52.75 128.05
CA SER A 372 -89.81 53.90 128.02
C SER A 372 -91.24 53.52 128.44
N VAL A 373 -91.72 52.35 128.02
CA VAL A 373 -93.05 51.83 128.40
C VAL A 373 -93.11 51.52 129.90
N ALA A 374 -92.06 50.93 130.48
CA ALA A 374 -91.99 50.68 131.92
C ALA A 374 -92.01 51.97 132.76
N LEU A 375 -91.38 53.04 132.27
CA LEU A 375 -91.35 54.36 132.92
C LEU A 375 -92.70 55.09 132.87
N GLU A 376 -93.49 54.89 131.83
CA GLU A 376 -94.85 55.44 131.71
C GLU A 376 -95.82 54.77 132.69
N TYR A 377 -95.73 53.45 132.88
CA TYR A 377 -96.58 52.70 133.82
C TYR A 377 -96.37 53.10 135.29
N CYS A 378 -95.17 53.58 135.67
CA CYS A 378 -94.91 54.05 137.02
C CYS A 378 -95.48 55.45 137.32
N ARG A 379 -95.86 56.25 136.31
CA ARG A 379 -96.35 57.62 136.51
C ARG A 379 -97.86 57.71 136.79
N THR A 380 -98.65 56.69 136.51
CA THR A 380 -100.12 56.70 136.69
C THR A 380 -100.61 56.18 138.04
N LEU A 381 -99.70 55.85 138.97
CA LEU A 381 -100.00 55.28 140.29
C LEU A 381 -100.01 56.28 141.46
N LYS A 382 -100.30 57.57 141.23
CA LYS A 382 -100.55 58.54 142.32
C LYS A 382 -101.69 59.50 142.02
#